data_AF-A2EJF9-F1
#
_entry.id   AF-A2EJF9-F1
#
_cell.length_a   1.000
_cell.length_b   1.000
_cell.length_c   1.000
_cell.angle_alpha   90.00
_cell.angle_beta   90.00
_cell.angle_gamma   90.00
#
_symmetry.space_group_name_H-M   'P 1'
#
loop_
_entity.id
_entity.type
_entity.pdbx_description
1 polymer ?
#
loop_
_entity_poly.entity_id
_entity_poly.type
_entity_poly.pdbx_seq_one_letter_code
_entity_poly.pdbx_strand_id
1 'polypeptide(L)'
;MSQKFFLTSSMSLPETCICPITGNVHKIVYKNQNKQEFINYINNEIEELKNNKQMYKTFAVHTDRSLKQFGFNDLAVIEIAQCFRDFPNLRKFKIDPKQEQYTNLEDGFIIIQPDGDIKKVLGSLFYAPRANFIFFDLIHEATVLRSNKIKVNIGCNIDGKYYSPMIDTSIRRNREHFKTLEDAASNFPFTCLENINAIKDASNYDIPKIIFECQNLSDDEIINKYAELLPYYSSRAALVALSVLKTISDEGMLKNIGYLIIQKVKKFNQTSLLWNKINFNCHLLTNMENHIQASWLYVNNLIVHKNEIQKIKPNFKYLPKLNEYLDYCLQKLGVKKDEELPEPETKTTYTQTTPFSKKLIDLKITGNLYDLLKTQRSVMNLKDTPADLHYDAVIQYFNNPLLMISIEATSQISDKTTRDEQFEKIFEVLFNQDDDDNKEE
;
A
#
# COMPACT_ATOMS: atom_id res chain seq x y z
N MET A 1 42.31 -5.67 -39.01
CA MET A 1 41.09 -4.84 -38.90
C MET A 1 39.88 -5.75 -38.86
N SER A 2 39.19 -5.83 -37.73
CA SER A 2 37.85 -6.43 -37.69
C SER A 2 37.06 -5.72 -36.60
N GLN A 3 36.44 -4.60 -36.96
CA GLN A 3 35.47 -3.91 -36.11
C GLN A 3 34.23 -4.81 -36.02
N LYS A 4 34.02 -5.40 -34.84
CA LYS A 4 32.73 -5.97 -34.47
C LYS A 4 31.77 -4.81 -34.23
N PHE A 5 30.85 -4.59 -35.17
CA PHE A 5 29.65 -3.81 -34.91
C PHE A 5 28.78 -4.61 -33.93
N PHE A 6 28.79 -4.23 -32.65
CA PHE A 6 27.69 -4.54 -31.75
C PHE A 6 26.59 -3.54 -32.05
N LEU A 7 25.63 -3.94 -32.88
CA LEU A 7 24.33 -3.29 -32.93
C LEU A 7 23.56 -3.70 -31.67
N THR A 8 23.74 -2.95 -30.58
CA THR A 8 22.78 -2.94 -29.48
C THR A 8 21.54 -2.21 -30.01
N SER A 9 20.58 -2.95 -30.55
CA SER A 9 19.23 -2.43 -30.73
C SER A 9 18.62 -2.28 -29.33
N SER A 10 18.85 -1.14 -28.69
CA SER A 10 18.05 -0.72 -27.54
C SER A 10 16.66 -0.42 -28.08
N MET A 11 15.69 -1.31 -27.90
CA MET A 11 14.30 -0.98 -28.24
C MET A 11 13.86 0.20 -27.39
N SER A 12 13.46 1.28 -28.06
CA SER A 12 12.92 2.49 -27.44
C SER A 12 11.43 2.30 -27.16
N LEU A 13 10.93 2.89 -26.07
CA LEU A 13 9.50 3.07 -25.89
C LEU A 13 8.91 3.77 -27.13
N PRO A 14 7.66 3.48 -27.52
CA PRO A 14 7.01 4.27 -28.56
C PRO A 14 6.92 5.74 -28.12
N GLU A 15 6.86 6.66 -29.08
CA GLU A 15 6.77 8.11 -28.78
C GLU A 15 5.40 8.47 -28.21
N THR A 16 4.36 7.74 -28.60
CA THR A 16 2.97 8.00 -28.23
C THR A 16 2.19 6.70 -27.99
N CYS A 17 1.06 6.80 -27.31
CA CYS A 17 0.09 5.73 -27.13
C CYS A 17 -1.34 6.31 -27.18
N ILE A 18 -2.27 5.57 -27.77
CA ILE A 18 -3.68 5.98 -27.86
C ILE A 18 -4.43 5.49 -26.62
N CYS A 19 -5.14 6.40 -25.95
CA CYS A 19 -6.04 6.05 -24.86
C CYS A 19 -7.23 5.23 -25.38
N PRO A 20 -7.46 3.99 -24.89
CA PRO A 20 -8.55 3.16 -25.38
C PRO A 20 -9.95 3.64 -24.97
N ILE A 21 -10.03 4.52 -23.96
CA ILE A 21 -11.29 5.07 -23.43
C ILE A 21 -11.74 6.29 -24.24
N THR A 22 -10.81 7.21 -24.58
CA THR A 22 -11.15 8.48 -25.22
C THR A 22 -10.71 8.60 -26.67
N GLY A 23 -9.77 7.75 -27.12
CA GLY A 23 -9.14 7.86 -28.43
C GLY A 23 -8.04 8.92 -28.54
N ASN A 24 -7.76 9.67 -27.47
CA ASN A 24 -6.72 10.70 -27.47
C ASN A 24 -5.31 10.10 -27.48
N VAL A 25 -4.35 10.89 -27.94
CA VAL A 25 -2.96 10.48 -28.04
C VAL A 25 -2.18 11.03 -26.84
N HIS A 26 -1.56 10.14 -26.08
CA HIS A 26 -0.67 10.51 -24.99
C HIS A 26 0.79 10.33 -25.40
N LYS A 27 1.60 11.37 -25.19
CA LYS A 27 3.04 11.34 -25.43
C LYS A 27 3.76 10.65 -24.27
N ILE A 28 4.75 9.82 -24.60
CA ILE A 28 5.50 9.06 -23.61
C ILE A 28 6.81 9.80 -23.31
N VAL A 29 7.00 10.18 -22.04
CA VAL A 29 8.19 10.87 -21.56
C VAL A 29 9.08 9.86 -20.84
N TYR A 30 10.25 9.60 -21.42
CA TYR A 30 11.25 8.70 -20.83
C TYR A 30 12.65 9.13 -21.23
N LYS A 31 13.55 9.30 -20.25
CA LYS A 31 14.88 9.87 -20.48
C LYS A 31 14.78 11.20 -21.27
N ASN A 32 15.31 11.25 -22.49
CA ASN A 32 15.26 12.44 -23.35
C ASN A 32 14.04 12.47 -24.27
N GLN A 33 13.35 11.34 -24.48
CA GLN A 33 12.18 11.26 -25.34
C GLN A 33 11.05 12.14 -24.81
N ASN A 34 10.52 13.04 -25.67
CA ASN A 34 9.45 14.01 -25.37
C ASN A 34 9.67 14.90 -24.13
N LYS A 35 10.87 14.87 -23.51
CA LYS A 35 11.15 15.60 -22.27
C LYS A 35 10.99 17.10 -22.44
N GLN A 36 11.59 17.65 -23.50
CA GLN A 36 11.53 19.09 -23.75
C GLN A 36 10.11 19.54 -24.13
N GLU A 37 9.38 18.72 -24.88
CA GLU A 37 8.00 19.01 -25.25
C GLU A 37 7.09 19.06 -24.02
N PHE A 38 7.26 18.11 -23.08
CA PHE A 38 6.54 18.12 -21.82
C PHE A 38 6.88 19.36 -20.97
N ILE A 39 8.17 19.68 -20.83
CA ILE A 39 8.60 20.88 -20.08
C ILE A 39 8.00 22.15 -20.69
N ASN A 40 8.04 22.28 -22.01
CA ASN A 40 7.46 23.41 -22.73
C ASN A 40 5.95 23.47 -22.55
N TYR A 41 5.25 22.33 -22.68
CA TYR A 41 3.81 22.22 -22.43
C TYR A 41 3.48 22.75 -21.04
N ILE A 42 4.09 22.21 -19.98
CA ILE A 42 3.80 22.65 -18.61
C ILE A 42 4.12 24.14 -18.38
N ASN A 43 5.23 24.65 -18.93
CA ASN A 43 5.56 26.06 -18.80
C ASN A 43 4.53 26.95 -19.51
N ASN A 44 4.07 26.56 -20.70
CA ASN A 44 3.03 27.28 -21.43
C ASN A 44 1.70 27.27 -20.64
N GLU A 45 1.31 26.12 -20.11
CA GLU A 45 0.13 25.98 -19.25
C GLU A 45 0.17 26.95 -18.06
N ILE A 46 1.32 27.03 -17.39
CA ILE A 46 1.54 27.95 -16.25
C ILE A 46 1.49 29.41 -16.70
N GLU A 47 2.11 29.76 -17.83
CA GLU A 47 2.11 31.14 -18.35
C GLU A 47 0.70 31.59 -18.78
N GLU A 48 -0.07 30.73 -19.44
CA GLU A 48 -1.45 31.06 -19.79
C GLU A 48 -2.33 31.29 -18.55
N LEU A 49 -2.18 30.45 -17.51
CA LEU A 49 -2.88 30.62 -16.24
C LEU A 49 -2.49 31.92 -15.53
N LYS A 50 -1.24 32.39 -15.67
CA LYS A 50 -0.80 33.69 -15.15
C LYS A 50 -1.42 34.85 -15.92
N ASN A 51 -1.42 34.76 -17.26
CA ASN A 51 -1.85 35.83 -18.16
C ASN A 51 -3.38 36.00 -18.19
N ASN A 52 -4.15 34.92 -18.07
CA ASN A 52 -5.61 34.97 -18.06
C ASN A 52 -6.18 34.72 -16.66
N LYS A 53 -6.53 35.81 -15.95
CA LYS A 53 -7.04 35.74 -14.57
C LYS A 53 -8.41 35.08 -14.41
N GLN A 54 -9.17 34.91 -15.49
CA GLN A 54 -10.50 34.27 -15.46
C GLN A 54 -10.44 32.79 -15.88
N MET A 55 -9.32 32.33 -16.42
CA MET A 55 -9.17 30.96 -16.88
C MET A 55 -8.86 30.01 -15.73
N TYR A 56 -9.55 28.87 -15.73
CA TYR A 56 -9.23 27.72 -14.90
C TYR A 56 -8.90 26.55 -15.83
N LYS A 57 -7.87 25.79 -15.48
CA LYS A 57 -7.56 24.54 -16.16
C LYS A 57 -7.68 23.39 -15.17
N THR A 58 -8.19 22.26 -15.62
CA THR A 58 -8.34 21.07 -14.78
C THR A 58 -7.53 19.94 -15.38
N PHE A 59 -6.73 19.28 -14.55
CA PHE A 59 -5.88 18.16 -14.96
C PHE A 59 -6.31 16.91 -14.20
N ALA A 60 -6.47 15.80 -14.91
CA ALA A 60 -6.56 14.49 -14.29
C ALA A 60 -5.15 13.95 -14.12
N VAL A 61 -4.83 13.48 -12.91
CA VAL A 61 -3.51 12.98 -12.55
C VAL A 61 -3.65 11.63 -11.85
N HIS A 62 -2.84 10.67 -12.27
CA HIS A 62 -2.69 9.38 -11.63
C HIS A 62 -1.20 9.09 -11.44
N THR A 63 -0.87 8.26 -10.45
CA THR A 63 0.48 7.73 -10.29
C THR A 63 0.47 6.22 -10.15
N ASP A 64 1.51 5.60 -10.69
CA ASP A 64 1.70 4.16 -10.61
C ASP A 64 3.11 3.83 -10.09
N ARG A 65 3.18 2.70 -9.39
CA ARG A 65 4.39 2.28 -8.68
C ARG A 65 5.45 1.68 -9.59
N SER A 66 6.65 1.52 -9.04
CA SER A 66 7.75 0.82 -9.71
C SER A 66 7.46 -0.67 -9.87
N LEU A 67 7.93 -1.24 -11.00
CA LEU A 67 7.94 -2.69 -11.23
C LEU A 67 9.06 -3.42 -10.50
N LYS A 68 10.06 -2.70 -9.95
CA LYS A 68 11.22 -3.28 -9.25
C LYS A 68 11.39 -2.80 -7.81
N GLN A 69 10.91 -1.59 -7.48
CA GLN A 69 11.09 -1.04 -6.15
C GLN A 69 9.94 -1.47 -5.22
N PHE A 70 10.27 -1.54 -3.94
CA PHE A 70 9.34 -1.86 -2.87
C PHE A 70 9.19 -0.67 -1.92
N GLY A 71 7.97 -0.49 -1.44
CA GLY A 71 7.53 0.66 -0.68
C GLY A 71 6.07 0.99 -0.95
N PHE A 72 5.41 1.60 0.05
CA PHE A 72 4.03 2.07 -0.11
C PHE A 72 3.92 3.41 -0.86
N ASN A 73 5.06 4.02 -1.18
CA ASN A 73 5.20 5.34 -1.77
C ASN A 73 6.15 5.35 -2.99
N ASP A 74 6.42 4.18 -3.57
CA ASP A 74 7.19 4.06 -4.80
C ASP A 74 6.47 4.77 -5.93
N LEU A 75 7.24 5.40 -6.83
CA LEU A 75 6.73 6.10 -7.98
C LEU A 75 7.56 5.75 -9.20
N ALA A 76 6.91 5.29 -10.26
CA ALA A 76 7.56 5.11 -11.55
C ALA A 76 6.79 5.74 -12.70
N VAL A 77 5.46 5.78 -12.65
CA VAL A 77 4.66 6.37 -13.73
C VAL A 77 3.79 7.50 -13.20
N ILE A 78 3.70 8.58 -13.97
CA ILE A 78 2.74 9.67 -13.75
C ILE A 78 1.97 9.86 -15.05
N GLU A 79 0.65 9.76 -14.98
CA GLU A 79 -0.24 10.08 -16.09
C GLU A 79 -0.89 11.44 -15.84
N ILE A 80 -0.82 12.33 -16.82
CA ILE A 80 -1.41 13.66 -16.72
C ILE A 80 -2.03 14.11 -18.04
N ALA A 81 -3.28 14.57 -17.97
CA ALA A 81 -3.96 15.17 -19.12
C ALA A 81 -4.92 16.26 -18.64
N GLN A 82 -5.05 17.31 -19.44
CA GLN A 82 -6.08 18.33 -19.21
C GLN A 82 -7.47 17.74 -19.53
N CYS A 83 -8.48 18.15 -18.78
CA CYS A 83 -9.87 17.73 -18.96
C CYS A 83 -10.84 18.86 -18.59
N PHE A 84 -12.11 18.65 -18.92
CA PHE A 84 -13.23 19.53 -18.59
C PHE A 84 -13.06 20.97 -19.08
N ARG A 85 -12.47 21.18 -20.27
CA ARG A 85 -12.22 22.52 -20.83
C ARG A 85 -13.49 23.34 -21.03
N ASP A 86 -14.56 22.69 -21.48
CA ASP A 86 -15.85 23.33 -21.75
C ASP A 86 -16.66 23.60 -20.47
N PHE A 87 -16.09 23.30 -19.30
CA PHE A 87 -16.73 23.44 -18.01
C PHE A 87 -16.08 24.61 -17.25
N PRO A 88 -16.53 25.86 -17.48
CA PRO A 88 -15.91 27.06 -16.92
C PRO A 88 -15.89 27.07 -15.38
N ASN A 89 -16.69 26.22 -14.74
CA ASN A 89 -16.57 25.93 -13.32
C ASN A 89 -17.00 24.49 -12.97
N LEU A 90 -16.06 23.54 -13.08
CA LEU A 90 -16.29 22.15 -12.70
C LEU A 90 -16.88 21.98 -11.27
N ARG A 91 -16.63 22.91 -10.35
CA ARG A 91 -17.19 22.84 -8.98
C ARG A 91 -18.68 23.12 -8.89
N LYS A 92 -19.21 23.88 -9.85
CA LYS A 92 -20.64 24.18 -9.97
C LYS A 92 -21.33 23.27 -10.97
N PHE A 93 -20.58 22.43 -11.68
CA PHE A 93 -21.12 21.50 -12.64
C PHE A 93 -22.09 20.52 -11.96
N LYS A 94 -23.20 20.26 -12.65
CA LYS A 94 -24.25 19.32 -12.25
C LYS A 94 -24.55 18.45 -13.45
N ILE A 95 -24.77 17.17 -13.19
CA ILE A 95 -25.11 16.20 -14.22
C ILE A 95 -26.63 16.21 -14.43
N ASP A 96 -27.04 16.36 -15.68
CA ASP A 96 -28.39 16.01 -16.12
C ASP A 96 -28.36 14.57 -16.64
N PRO A 97 -29.01 13.60 -15.98
CA PRO A 97 -28.97 12.20 -16.40
C PRO A 97 -29.60 11.94 -17.76
N LYS A 98 -30.33 12.92 -18.33
CA LYS A 98 -30.92 12.82 -19.67
C LYS A 98 -29.99 13.27 -20.79
N GLN A 99 -28.85 13.89 -20.45
CA GLN A 99 -27.87 14.35 -21.42
C GLN A 99 -26.64 13.46 -21.38
N GLU A 100 -26.03 13.24 -22.55
CA GLU A 100 -24.74 12.56 -22.64
C GLU A 100 -23.68 13.39 -21.90
N GLN A 101 -22.92 12.71 -21.05
CA GLN A 101 -21.84 13.30 -20.28
C GLN A 101 -20.50 12.95 -20.91
N TYR A 102 -19.52 13.81 -20.72
CA TYR A 102 -18.16 13.59 -21.22
C TYR A 102 -17.16 14.38 -20.38
N THR A 103 -15.91 13.95 -20.46
CA THR A 103 -14.79 14.57 -19.75
C THR A 103 -14.06 15.59 -20.60
N ASN A 104 -14.17 15.52 -21.93
CA ASN A 104 -13.34 16.27 -22.89
C ASN A 104 -11.86 16.24 -22.47
N LEU A 105 -11.38 15.03 -22.17
CA LEU A 105 -9.95 14.79 -21.94
C LEU A 105 -9.20 15.22 -23.20
N GLU A 106 -8.02 15.80 -23.04
CA GLU A 106 -7.12 16.11 -24.15
C GLU A 106 -6.06 15.03 -24.34
N ASP A 107 -5.26 15.21 -25.38
CA ASP A 107 -3.92 14.63 -25.45
C ASP A 107 -3.13 14.98 -24.17
N GLY A 108 -2.22 14.10 -23.80
CA GLY A 108 -1.61 14.13 -22.48
C GLY A 108 -0.25 13.47 -22.46
N PHE A 109 0.24 13.16 -21.26
CA PHE A 109 1.57 12.61 -21.07
C PHE A 109 1.56 11.41 -20.12
N ILE A 110 2.29 10.37 -20.51
CA ILE A 110 2.65 9.23 -19.66
C ILE A 110 4.14 9.37 -19.37
N ILE A 111 4.48 9.65 -18.12
CA ILE A 111 5.83 9.97 -17.69
C ILE A 111 6.40 8.77 -16.96
N ILE A 112 7.40 8.11 -17.54
CA ILE A 112 8.05 6.94 -16.95
C ILE A 112 9.39 7.35 -16.35
N GLN A 113 9.61 6.99 -15.09
CA GLN A 113 10.79 7.28 -14.29
C GLN A 113 11.16 8.78 -14.29
N PRO A 114 10.30 9.66 -13.72
CA PRO A 114 10.50 11.11 -13.78
C PRO A 114 11.83 11.54 -13.12
N ASP A 115 12.64 12.26 -13.89
CA ASP A 115 13.91 12.83 -13.44
C ASP A 115 13.73 14.16 -12.69
N GLY A 116 14.85 14.79 -12.30
CA GLY A 116 14.83 16.03 -11.53
C GLY A 116 14.14 17.21 -12.22
N ASP A 117 14.27 17.35 -13.55
CA ASP A 117 13.69 18.46 -14.29
C ASP A 117 12.18 18.28 -14.44
N ILE A 118 11.76 17.05 -14.75
CA ILE A 118 10.35 16.68 -14.82
C ILE A 118 9.68 16.87 -13.46
N LYS A 119 10.32 16.41 -12.37
CA LYS A 119 9.81 16.60 -11.00
C LYS A 119 9.67 18.07 -10.64
N LYS A 120 10.63 18.91 -11.05
CA LYS A 120 10.61 20.36 -10.80
C LYS A 120 9.46 21.04 -11.54
N VAL A 121 9.27 20.75 -12.83
CA VAL A 121 8.23 21.40 -13.63
C VAL A 121 6.83 20.97 -13.21
N LEU A 122 6.62 19.69 -12.90
CA LEU A 122 5.38 19.19 -12.27
C LEU A 122 5.10 19.88 -10.94
N GLY A 123 6.13 20.03 -10.10
CA GLY A 123 6.02 20.76 -8.85
C GLY A 123 5.57 22.21 -9.03
N SER A 124 6.05 22.90 -10.08
CA SER A 124 5.58 24.25 -10.42
C SER A 124 4.12 24.26 -10.85
N LEU A 125 3.69 23.29 -11.67
CA LEU A 125 2.31 23.17 -12.12
C LEU A 125 1.35 22.99 -10.95
N PHE A 126 1.67 22.08 -10.01
CA PHE A 126 0.84 21.83 -8.82
C PHE A 126 0.68 23.04 -7.90
N TYR A 127 1.52 24.07 -8.06
CA TYR A 127 1.41 25.34 -7.33
C TYR A 127 0.83 26.48 -8.18
N ALA A 128 0.55 26.24 -9.46
CA ALA A 128 0.00 27.25 -10.34
C ALA A 128 -1.40 27.67 -9.85
N PRO A 129 -1.64 28.98 -9.65
CA PRO A 129 -2.97 29.44 -9.29
C PRO A 129 -3.96 29.11 -10.40
N ARG A 130 -5.19 28.74 -10.03
CA ARG A 130 -6.30 28.40 -10.96
C ARG A 130 -6.11 27.10 -11.76
N ALA A 131 -5.01 26.37 -11.58
CA ALA A 131 -4.96 24.96 -11.95
C ALA A 131 -5.74 24.14 -10.90
N ASN A 132 -6.64 23.26 -11.34
CA ASN A 132 -7.27 22.24 -10.51
C ASN A 132 -6.69 20.88 -10.89
N PHE A 133 -6.52 19.99 -9.92
CA PHE A 133 -6.01 18.65 -10.15
C PHE A 133 -6.95 17.63 -9.56
N ILE A 134 -7.36 16.67 -10.37
CA ILE A 134 -8.21 15.56 -9.98
C ILE A 134 -7.30 14.37 -9.72
N PHE A 135 -7.49 13.74 -8.57
CA PHE A 135 -6.86 12.50 -8.17
C PHE A 135 -7.93 11.51 -7.69
N PHE A 136 -7.61 10.23 -7.77
CA PHE A 136 -8.31 9.17 -7.05
C PHE A 136 -7.48 8.77 -5.84
N ASP A 137 -8.02 8.88 -4.63
CA ASP A 137 -7.27 8.78 -3.37
C ASP A 137 -6.12 9.79 -3.29
N LEU A 138 -6.49 11.08 -3.33
CA LEU A 138 -5.56 12.22 -3.28
C LEU A 138 -4.53 12.09 -2.16
N ILE A 139 -4.90 11.48 -1.03
CA ILE A 139 -4.02 11.40 0.12
C ILE A 139 -2.88 10.40 -0.14
N HIS A 140 -3.18 9.26 -0.78
CA HIS A 140 -2.17 8.33 -1.29
C HIS A 140 -1.26 9.04 -2.30
N GLU A 141 -1.85 9.62 -3.33
CA GLU A 141 -1.18 10.25 -4.47
C GLU A 141 -0.24 11.38 -4.03
N ALA A 142 -0.74 12.30 -3.20
CA ALA A 142 0.05 13.41 -2.68
C ALA A 142 1.22 12.93 -1.82
N THR A 143 1.08 11.79 -1.12
CA THR A 143 2.17 11.20 -0.33
C THR A 143 3.25 10.63 -1.24
N VAL A 144 2.86 9.87 -2.27
CA VAL A 144 3.79 9.30 -3.26
C VAL A 144 4.57 10.41 -3.96
N LEU A 145 3.88 11.44 -4.46
CA LEU A 145 4.51 12.59 -5.10
C LEU A 145 5.50 13.30 -4.16
N ARG A 146 5.12 13.57 -2.91
CA ARG A 146 5.99 14.25 -1.93
C ARG A 146 7.21 13.44 -1.54
N SER A 147 7.05 12.15 -1.28
CA SER A 147 8.18 11.24 -0.99
C SER A 147 9.17 11.18 -2.14
N ASN A 148 8.69 11.40 -3.37
CA ASN A 148 9.51 11.48 -4.58
C ASN A 148 9.96 12.90 -4.95
N LYS A 149 9.94 13.83 -3.98
CA LYS A 149 10.39 15.23 -4.09
C LYS A 149 9.61 16.07 -5.12
N ILE A 150 8.40 15.67 -5.47
CA ILE A 150 7.47 16.48 -6.26
C ILE A 150 6.60 17.28 -5.28
N LYS A 151 6.71 18.60 -5.36
CA LYS A 151 5.96 19.49 -4.47
C LYS A 151 4.49 19.51 -4.91
N VAL A 152 3.57 19.34 -3.96
CA VAL A 152 2.11 19.37 -4.21
C VAL A 152 1.43 20.35 -3.25
N ASN A 153 0.69 21.32 -3.81
CA ASN A 153 -0.11 22.28 -3.06
C ASN A 153 -1.47 21.68 -2.68
N ILE A 154 -1.55 21.04 -1.53
CA ILE A 154 -2.81 20.50 -1.00
C ILE A 154 -3.70 21.60 -0.35
N GLY A 155 -3.27 22.86 -0.39
CA GLY A 155 -3.97 24.03 0.13
C GLY A 155 -3.45 24.50 1.50
N CYS A 156 -3.20 25.81 1.60
CA CYS A 156 -2.98 26.53 2.86
C CYS A 156 -3.81 27.84 2.85
N ASN A 157 -4.11 28.31 4.06
CA ASN A 157 -5.02 29.40 4.37
C ASN A 157 -4.49 30.74 3.84
N ILE A 158 -5.17 31.34 2.86
CA ILE A 158 -4.99 32.76 2.52
C ILE A 158 -6.30 33.43 2.96
N ASP A 159 -6.22 34.23 4.02
CA ASP A 159 -7.29 35.11 4.51
C ASP A 159 -8.62 34.43 4.88
N GLY A 160 -8.56 33.23 5.46
CA GLY A 160 -9.75 32.51 5.96
C GLY A 160 -10.60 31.86 4.87
N LYS A 161 -10.17 31.89 3.60
CA LYS A 161 -10.82 31.19 2.48
C LYS A 161 -9.91 30.09 1.94
N TYR A 162 -10.20 28.85 2.31
CA TYR A 162 -9.51 27.68 1.79
C TYR A 162 -10.01 27.34 0.38
N TYR A 163 -9.14 27.44 -0.62
CA TYR A 163 -9.38 26.88 -1.95
C TYR A 163 -8.26 25.89 -2.26
N SER A 164 -8.46 24.60 -1.93
CA SER A 164 -7.54 23.57 -2.39
C SER A 164 -7.74 23.40 -3.91
N PRO A 165 -6.71 23.50 -4.75
CA PRO A 165 -6.81 23.18 -6.17
C PRO A 165 -7.05 21.68 -6.41
N MET A 166 -6.87 20.85 -5.38
CA MET A 166 -6.94 19.40 -5.47
C MET A 166 -8.38 18.89 -5.27
N ILE A 167 -8.78 17.92 -6.09
CA ILE A 167 -10.06 17.22 -6.08
C ILE A 167 -9.74 15.73 -5.84
N ASP A 168 -10.43 15.11 -4.90
CA ASP A 168 -10.32 13.69 -4.57
C ASP A 168 -11.66 13.03 -4.84
N THR A 169 -11.67 12.07 -5.77
CA THR A 169 -12.90 11.38 -6.19
C THR A 169 -13.21 10.13 -5.36
N SER A 170 -12.28 9.71 -4.48
CA SER A 170 -12.48 8.60 -3.54
C SER A 170 -13.30 9.00 -2.30
N ILE A 171 -13.41 10.30 -2.00
CA ILE A 171 -14.08 10.80 -0.79
C ILE A 171 -15.56 11.07 -1.06
N ARG A 172 -16.43 10.33 -0.36
CA ARG A 172 -17.89 10.53 -0.38
C ARG A 172 -18.45 10.64 1.04
N ARG A 173 -19.53 11.40 1.23
CA ARG A 173 -20.03 11.70 2.59
C ARG A 173 -20.64 10.49 3.28
N ASN A 174 -21.32 9.60 2.56
CA ASN A 174 -22.21 8.57 3.16
C ASN A 174 -22.37 7.28 2.33
N ARG A 175 -21.38 6.84 1.54
CA ARG A 175 -21.52 5.64 0.68
C ARG A 175 -20.32 4.69 0.77
N GLU A 176 -20.57 3.42 0.43
CA GLU A 176 -19.53 2.41 0.25
C GLU A 176 -18.40 2.97 -0.62
N HIS A 177 -17.17 2.82 -0.13
CA HIS A 177 -15.97 3.22 -0.86
C HIS A 177 -15.84 2.33 -2.10
N PHE A 178 -15.65 2.92 -3.28
CA PHE A 178 -15.23 2.15 -4.44
C PHE A 178 -13.96 1.39 -4.10
N LYS A 179 -13.92 0.10 -4.43
CA LYS A 179 -12.74 -0.72 -4.17
C LYS A 179 -11.61 -0.35 -5.13
N THR A 180 -11.96 0.07 -6.34
CA THR A 180 -11.01 0.41 -7.42
C THR A 180 -11.41 1.69 -8.17
N LEU A 181 -10.48 2.25 -8.95
CA LEU A 181 -10.74 3.41 -9.81
C LEU A 181 -11.71 3.03 -10.95
N GLU A 182 -11.61 1.82 -11.45
CA GLU A 182 -12.43 1.23 -12.51
C GLU A 182 -13.89 1.10 -12.07
N ASP A 183 -14.16 0.71 -10.83
CA ASP A 183 -15.51 0.70 -10.27
C ASP A 183 -16.13 2.11 -10.25
N ALA A 184 -15.31 3.10 -9.92
CA ALA A 184 -15.73 4.51 -9.87
C ALA A 184 -15.96 5.10 -11.26
N ALA A 185 -15.40 4.50 -12.31
CA ALA A 185 -15.43 4.98 -13.68
C ALA A 185 -16.36 4.17 -14.61
N SER A 186 -17.05 3.13 -14.14
CA SER A 186 -17.90 2.27 -14.97
C SER A 186 -19.39 2.24 -14.58
N ASN A 187 -19.76 2.68 -13.37
CA ASN A 187 -21.11 2.54 -12.81
C ASN A 187 -21.92 3.85 -12.79
N PHE A 188 -22.21 4.41 -13.96
CA PHE A 188 -22.96 5.67 -14.10
C PHE A 188 -24.47 5.45 -14.26
N PRO A 189 -25.31 6.29 -13.63
CA PRO A 189 -26.76 6.32 -13.90
C PRO A 189 -27.12 7.16 -15.14
N PHE A 190 -26.16 7.45 -16.02
CA PHE A 190 -26.29 8.29 -17.22
C PHE A 190 -25.34 7.78 -18.31
N THR A 191 -25.57 8.21 -19.54
CA THR A 191 -24.72 7.87 -20.69
C THR A 191 -23.45 8.72 -20.71
N CYS A 192 -22.30 8.08 -20.91
CA CYS A 192 -21.02 8.74 -21.19
C CYS A 192 -20.65 8.57 -22.67
N LEU A 193 -20.04 9.59 -23.27
CA LEU A 193 -19.54 9.52 -24.66
C LEU A 193 -18.27 8.66 -24.78
N GLU A 194 -17.50 8.54 -23.71
CA GLU A 194 -16.30 7.72 -23.69
C GLU A 194 -16.60 6.21 -23.85
N ASN A 195 -15.64 5.46 -24.37
CA ASN A 195 -15.75 4.01 -24.52
C ASN A 195 -15.62 3.28 -23.17
N ILE A 196 -16.68 3.29 -22.37
CA ILE A 196 -16.71 2.66 -21.04
C ILE A 196 -16.42 1.15 -21.09
N ASN A 197 -16.65 0.47 -22.23
CA ASN A 197 -16.31 -0.94 -22.37
C ASN A 197 -14.80 -1.22 -22.28
N ALA A 198 -13.96 -0.28 -22.71
CA ALA A 198 -12.49 -0.40 -22.63
C ALA A 198 -11.96 -0.43 -21.17
N ILE A 199 -12.77 -0.02 -20.19
CA ILE A 199 -12.40 -0.09 -18.77
C ILE A 199 -12.24 -1.53 -18.30
N LYS A 200 -13.02 -2.46 -18.87
CA LYS A 200 -12.91 -3.89 -18.55
C LYS A 200 -11.52 -4.42 -18.91
N ASP A 201 -10.99 -4.02 -20.05
CA ASP A 201 -9.67 -4.45 -20.51
C ASP A 201 -8.55 -3.86 -19.65
N ALA A 202 -8.69 -2.61 -19.20
CA ALA A 202 -7.75 -1.98 -18.27
C ALA A 202 -7.72 -2.68 -16.90
N SER A 203 -8.82 -3.31 -16.49
CA SER A 203 -8.97 -3.99 -15.20
C SER A 203 -8.24 -5.35 -15.13
N ASN A 204 -7.77 -5.88 -16.26
CA ASN A 204 -7.26 -7.25 -16.36
C ASN A 204 -5.81 -7.44 -15.91
N TYR A 205 -5.09 -6.37 -15.59
CA TYR A 205 -3.67 -6.47 -15.21
C TYR A 205 -3.49 -6.81 -13.73
N ASP A 206 -2.89 -7.97 -13.46
CA ASP A 206 -2.44 -8.35 -12.12
C ASP A 206 -1.09 -7.69 -11.80
N ILE A 207 -1.15 -6.44 -11.34
CA ILE A 207 0.04 -5.64 -11.03
C ILE A 207 0.96 -6.33 -10.02
N PRO A 208 0.49 -6.92 -8.90
CA PRO A 208 1.36 -7.69 -8.01
C PRO A 208 2.12 -8.82 -8.69
N LYS A 209 1.46 -9.58 -9.56
CA LYS A 209 2.13 -10.65 -10.32
C LYS A 209 3.17 -10.09 -11.28
N ILE A 210 2.85 -9.01 -11.99
CA ILE A 210 3.79 -8.37 -12.92
C ILE A 210 5.03 -7.87 -12.17
N ILE A 211 4.86 -7.23 -11.01
CA ILE A 211 5.98 -6.78 -10.17
C ILE A 211 6.85 -7.97 -9.75
N PHE A 212 6.24 -9.08 -9.34
CA PHE A 212 6.98 -10.29 -8.96
C PHE A 212 7.81 -10.84 -10.13
N GLU A 213 7.22 -10.98 -11.31
CA GLU A 213 7.91 -11.47 -12.52
C GLU A 213 9.04 -10.53 -12.97
N CYS A 214 8.93 -9.24 -12.63
CA CYS A 214 9.89 -8.20 -12.99
C CYS A 214 11.16 -8.18 -12.10
N GLN A 215 11.19 -8.85 -10.95
CA GLN A 215 12.27 -8.64 -9.97
C GLN A 215 13.68 -8.95 -10.47
N ASN A 216 13.80 -9.95 -11.34
CA ASN A 216 15.10 -10.41 -11.87
C ASN A 216 15.39 -9.90 -13.29
N LEU A 217 14.51 -9.06 -13.84
CA LEU A 217 14.67 -8.53 -15.19
C LEU A 217 15.70 -7.40 -15.21
N SER A 218 16.46 -7.33 -16.30
CA SER A 218 17.33 -6.20 -16.60
C SER A 218 16.52 -4.92 -16.81
N ASP A 219 17.17 -3.77 -16.75
CA ASP A 219 16.45 -2.49 -16.92
C ASP A 219 15.83 -2.38 -18.32
N ASP A 220 16.47 -2.91 -19.36
CA ASP A 220 15.91 -2.92 -20.72
C ASP A 220 14.64 -3.79 -20.81
N GLU A 221 14.65 -4.96 -20.18
CA GLU A 221 13.47 -5.83 -20.09
C GLU A 221 12.31 -5.18 -19.32
N ILE A 222 12.64 -4.39 -18.30
CA ILE A 222 11.65 -3.65 -17.50
C ILE A 222 11.03 -2.52 -18.32
N ILE A 223 11.82 -1.85 -19.14
CA ILE A 223 11.29 -0.85 -20.07
C ILE A 223 10.36 -1.51 -21.09
N ASN A 224 10.68 -2.71 -21.58
CA ASN A 224 9.76 -3.45 -22.45
C ASN A 224 8.44 -3.78 -21.72
N LYS A 225 8.49 -4.15 -20.44
CA LYS A 225 7.29 -4.35 -19.62
C LYS A 225 6.46 -3.08 -19.45
N TYR A 226 7.10 -1.92 -19.26
CA TYR A 226 6.38 -0.65 -19.28
C TYR A 226 5.73 -0.38 -20.64
N ALA A 227 6.39 -0.73 -21.75
CA ALA A 227 5.83 -0.61 -23.10
C ALA A 227 4.57 -1.48 -23.28
N GLU A 228 4.59 -2.74 -22.83
CA GLU A 228 3.43 -3.65 -22.85
C GLU A 228 2.24 -3.08 -22.06
N LEU A 229 2.51 -2.35 -20.98
CA LEU A 229 1.50 -1.76 -20.09
C LEU A 229 1.03 -0.36 -20.54
N LEU A 230 1.54 0.19 -21.64
CA LEU A 230 1.11 1.51 -22.11
C LEU A 230 -0.40 1.65 -22.33
N PRO A 231 -1.14 0.64 -22.85
CA PRO A 231 -2.60 0.73 -22.93
C PRO A 231 -3.26 0.92 -21.56
N TYR A 232 -2.75 0.24 -20.53
CA TYR A 232 -3.19 0.43 -19.14
C TYR A 232 -2.89 1.84 -18.64
N TYR A 233 -1.64 2.30 -18.75
CA TYR A 233 -1.26 3.64 -18.29
C TYR A 233 -2.02 4.74 -19.05
N SER A 234 -2.16 4.61 -20.36
CA SER A 234 -2.89 5.59 -21.19
C SER A 234 -4.36 5.78 -20.77
N SER A 235 -4.95 4.79 -20.09
CA SER A 235 -6.33 4.86 -19.62
C SER A 235 -6.49 5.61 -18.28
N ARG A 236 -5.43 5.70 -17.45
CA ARG A 236 -5.55 6.10 -16.03
C ARG A 236 -6.07 7.52 -15.85
N ALA A 237 -5.56 8.48 -16.63
CA ALA A 237 -6.03 9.86 -16.58
C ALA A 237 -7.51 9.98 -16.99
N ALA A 238 -7.95 9.20 -17.99
CA ALA A 238 -9.35 9.15 -18.39
C ALA A 238 -10.24 8.58 -17.28
N LEU A 239 -9.83 7.49 -16.63
CA LEU A 239 -10.55 6.91 -15.49
C LEU A 239 -10.65 7.89 -14.32
N VAL A 240 -9.56 8.60 -14.00
CA VAL A 240 -9.57 9.67 -12.97
C VAL A 240 -10.56 10.77 -13.36
N ALA A 241 -10.57 11.24 -14.60
CA ALA A 241 -11.54 12.25 -15.05
C ALA A 241 -12.98 11.73 -14.96
N LEU A 242 -13.24 10.50 -15.40
CA LEU A 242 -14.55 9.84 -15.35
C LEU A 242 -15.06 9.68 -13.91
N SER A 243 -14.16 9.37 -12.96
CA SER A 243 -14.53 9.25 -11.54
C SER A 243 -15.12 10.54 -10.94
N VAL A 244 -14.81 11.72 -11.50
CA VAL A 244 -15.44 12.99 -11.12
C VAL A 244 -16.91 13.03 -11.49
N LEU A 245 -17.28 12.53 -12.67
CA LEU A 245 -18.69 12.50 -13.08
C LEU A 245 -19.50 11.62 -12.12
N LYS A 246 -18.98 10.44 -11.76
CA LYS A 246 -19.63 9.58 -10.75
C LYS A 246 -19.74 10.29 -9.41
N THR A 247 -18.75 11.10 -9.06
CA THR A 247 -18.73 11.86 -7.80
C THR A 247 -19.81 12.94 -7.79
N ILE A 248 -19.91 13.72 -8.87
CA ILE A 248 -20.94 14.76 -9.03
C ILE A 248 -22.34 14.14 -9.05
N SER A 249 -22.51 12.98 -9.70
CA SER A 249 -23.78 12.27 -9.74
C SER A 249 -24.29 11.86 -8.35
N ASP A 250 -23.38 11.45 -7.47
CA ASP A 250 -23.74 10.95 -6.15
C ASP A 250 -23.90 12.09 -5.12
N GLU A 251 -23.11 13.15 -5.23
CA GLU A 251 -23.02 14.24 -4.25
C GLU A 251 -23.67 15.56 -4.74
N GLY A 252 -24.18 15.58 -5.98
CA GLY A 252 -24.80 16.72 -6.66
C GLY A 252 -23.83 17.78 -7.18
N MET A 253 -22.68 18.00 -6.53
CA MET A 253 -21.63 18.93 -6.96
C MET A 253 -20.30 18.70 -6.21
N LEU A 254 -19.17 19.16 -6.77
CA LEU A 254 -17.85 19.02 -6.11
C LEU A 254 -17.63 19.95 -4.90
N LYS A 255 -18.43 21.02 -4.74
CA LYS A 255 -18.25 22.02 -3.66
C LYS A 255 -18.27 21.39 -2.25
N ASN A 256 -18.89 20.22 -2.07
CA ASN A 256 -18.94 19.50 -0.80
C ASN A 256 -17.68 18.69 -0.47
N ILE A 257 -16.84 18.39 -1.46
CA ILE A 257 -15.72 17.45 -1.36
C ILE A 257 -14.44 18.15 -0.94
N GLY A 258 -14.20 19.37 -1.44
CA GLY A 258 -13.04 20.17 -1.02
C GLY A 258 -12.95 20.39 0.50
N TYR A 259 -14.10 20.54 1.17
CA TYR A 259 -14.15 20.62 2.64
C TYR A 259 -13.76 19.29 3.33
N LEU A 260 -14.18 18.15 2.78
CA LEU A 260 -13.83 16.83 3.31
C LEU A 260 -12.35 16.51 3.10
N ILE A 261 -11.78 16.90 1.96
CA ILE A 261 -10.34 16.82 1.69
C ILE A 261 -9.57 17.56 2.77
N ILE A 262 -9.98 18.79 3.12
CA ILE A 262 -9.32 19.58 4.16
C ILE A 262 -9.41 18.90 5.53
N GLN A 263 -10.58 18.37 5.91
CA GLN A 263 -10.72 17.61 7.16
C GLN A 263 -9.82 16.37 7.18
N LYS A 264 -9.71 15.65 6.06
CA LYS A 264 -8.82 14.50 5.92
C LYS A 264 -7.35 14.93 6.00
N VAL A 265 -6.90 15.88 5.18
CA VAL A 265 -5.52 16.39 5.16
C VAL A 265 -5.05 16.87 6.54
N LYS A 266 -5.90 17.56 7.31
CA LYS A 266 -5.56 17.99 8.68
C LYS A 266 -5.40 16.83 9.67
N LYS A 267 -6.09 15.71 9.42
CA LYS A 267 -6.00 14.49 10.24
C LYS A 267 -4.87 13.55 9.79
N PHE A 268 -4.45 13.63 8.52
CA PHE A 268 -3.49 12.72 7.93
C PHE A 268 -2.06 13.29 7.94
N ASN A 269 -1.30 12.99 9.00
CA ASN A 269 0.16 13.01 8.89
C ASN A 269 0.64 11.76 8.12
N GLN A 270 1.84 11.79 7.53
CA GLN A 270 2.39 10.65 6.76
C GLN A 270 2.33 9.32 7.54
N THR A 271 2.56 9.40 8.85
CA THR A 271 2.44 8.35 9.85
C THR A 271 1.08 7.64 9.81
N SER A 272 -0.02 8.38 9.88
CA SER A 272 -1.38 7.81 9.85
C SER A 272 -1.75 7.17 8.51
N LEU A 273 -1.16 7.63 7.41
CA LEU A 273 -1.42 7.10 6.07
C LEU A 273 -0.72 5.79 5.81
N LEU A 274 0.54 5.70 6.21
CA LEU A 274 1.27 4.44 6.23
C LEU A 274 0.48 3.40 7.04
N TRP A 275 -0.01 3.77 8.23
CA TRP A 275 -0.80 2.86 9.06
C TRP A 275 -2.14 2.44 8.43
N ASN A 276 -2.84 3.35 7.75
CA ASN A 276 -4.07 3.01 7.04
C ASN A 276 -3.82 2.05 5.87
N LYS A 277 -2.77 2.30 5.06
CA LYS A 277 -2.38 1.40 3.96
C LYS A 277 -2.02 0.01 4.48
N ILE A 278 -1.34 -0.06 5.63
CA ILE A 278 -1.02 -1.31 6.31
C ILE A 278 -2.31 -2.01 6.75
N ASN A 279 -3.16 -1.35 7.54
CA ASN A 279 -4.39 -1.97 8.04
C ASN A 279 -5.32 -2.44 6.93
N PHE A 280 -5.47 -1.67 5.86
CA PHE A 280 -6.31 -2.03 4.72
C PHE A 280 -5.84 -3.34 4.07
N ASN A 281 -4.52 -3.51 3.91
CA ASN A 281 -3.93 -4.68 3.26
C ASN A 281 -3.54 -5.80 4.22
N CYS A 282 -3.76 -5.65 5.54
CA CYS A 282 -3.47 -6.68 6.54
C CYS A 282 -4.15 -8.03 6.25
N HIS A 283 -5.29 -8.02 5.55
CA HIS A 283 -6.00 -9.23 5.14
C HIS A 283 -5.15 -10.15 4.24
N LEU A 284 -4.18 -9.59 3.49
CA LEU A 284 -3.27 -10.35 2.64
C LEU A 284 -2.39 -11.30 3.48
N LEU A 285 -1.97 -10.88 4.68
CA LEU A 285 -1.16 -11.75 5.56
C LEU A 285 -1.97 -12.88 6.20
N THR A 286 -3.30 -12.76 6.25
CA THR A 286 -4.19 -13.79 6.83
C THR A 286 -4.84 -14.67 5.78
N ASN A 287 -4.62 -14.38 4.50
CA ASN A 287 -5.21 -15.10 3.37
C ASN A 287 -4.19 -15.22 2.22
N MET A 288 -2.94 -15.56 2.55
CA MET A 288 -1.82 -15.53 1.60
C MET A 288 -2.01 -16.53 0.45
N GLU A 289 -2.61 -17.68 0.72
CA GLU A 289 -2.85 -18.75 -0.27
C GLU A 289 -3.66 -18.27 -1.47
N ASN A 290 -4.68 -17.45 -1.22
CA ASN A 290 -5.55 -16.93 -2.26
C ASN A 290 -4.96 -15.71 -2.99
N HIS A 291 -3.86 -15.14 -2.47
CA HIS A 291 -3.30 -13.87 -2.94
C HIS A 291 -1.76 -13.88 -2.88
N ILE A 292 -1.12 -14.91 -3.40
CA ILE A 292 0.29 -15.19 -3.09
C ILE A 292 1.25 -14.07 -3.59
N GLN A 293 1.07 -13.55 -4.80
CA GLN A 293 1.89 -12.45 -5.34
C GLN A 293 1.60 -11.12 -4.64
N ALA A 294 0.33 -10.83 -4.35
CA ALA A 294 -0.06 -9.62 -3.61
C ALA A 294 0.46 -9.64 -2.17
N SER A 295 0.44 -10.80 -1.53
CA SER A 295 0.98 -11.02 -0.19
C SER A 295 2.49 -10.87 -0.18
N TRP A 296 3.19 -11.49 -1.13
CA TRP A 296 4.62 -11.32 -1.32
C TRP A 296 5.01 -9.83 -1.48
N LEU A 297 4.31 -9.09 -2.34
CA LEU A 297 4.55 -7.67 -2.54
C LEU A 297 4.28 -6.87 -1.27
N TYR A 298 3.19 -7.17 -0.57
CA TYR A 298 2.82 -6.51 0.67
C TYR A 298 3.87 -6.75 1.77
N VAL A 299 4.35 -7.98 1.94
CA VAL A 299 5.42 -8.33 2.88
C VAL A 299 6.70 -7.56 2.57
N ASN A 300 7.12 -7.48 1.30
CA ASN A 300 8.28 -6.68 0.89
C ASN A 300 8.11 -5.19 1.24
N ASN A 301 6.92 -4.62 0.99
CA ASN A 301 6.63 -3.23 1.37
C ASN A 301 6.74 -3.06 2.91
N LEU A 302 6.24 -4.00 3.70
CA LEU A 302 6.36 -3.97 5.17
C LEU A 302 7.81 -4.05 5.64
N ILE A 303 8.65 -4.86 4.97
CA ILE A 303 10.09 -4.98 5.29
C ILE A 303 10.79 -3.64 5.06
N VAL A 304 10.58 -3.00 3.91
CA VAL A 304 11.16 -1.68 3.60
C VAL A 304 10.78 -0.63 4.64
N HIS A 305 9.52 -0.64 5.09
CA HIS A 305 8.99 0.34 6.03
C HIS A 305 9.09 -0.10 7.51
N LYS A 306 9.75 -1.21 7.85
CA LYS A 306 9.77 -1.80 9.20
C LYS A 306 10.04 -0.80 10.31
N ASN A 307 11.08 0.02 10.15
CA ASN A 307 11.48 1.02 11.15
C ASN A 307 10.43 2.11 11.37
N GLU A 308 9.77 2.54 10.29
CA GLU A 308 8.70 3.53 10.35
C GLU A 308 7.48 2.93 11.03
N ILE A 309 7.12 1.70 10.67
CA ILE A 309 6.02 0.96 11.30
C ILE A 309 6.24 0.81 12.80
N GLN A 310 7.45 0.46 13.24
CA GLN A 310 7.78 0.35 14.66
C GLN A 310 7.61 1.66 15.43
N LYS A 311 7.92 2.81 14.82
CA LYS A 311 7.69 4.13 15.45
C LYS A 311 6.20 4.43 15.65
N ILE A 312 5.34 3.89 14.78
CA ILE A 312 3.89 4.16 14.75
C ILE A 312 3.15 3.17 15.63
N LYS A 313 3.50 1.89 15.48
CA LYS A 313 2.90 0.77 16.17
C LYS A 313 4.01 -0.20 16.58
N PRO A 314 4.69 0.04 17.72
CA PRO A 314 5.77 -0.82 18.21
C PRO A 314 5.37 -2.30 18.34
N ASN A 315 4.09 -2.54 18.64
CA ASN A 315 3.51 -3.88 18.82
C ASN A 315 2.82 -4.43 17.56
N PHE A 316 3.23 -4.02 16.36
CA PHE A 316 2.65 -4.58 15.14
C PHE A 316 3.05 -6.05 15.01
N LYS A 317 2.10 -6.94 15.32
CA LYS A 317 2.31 -8.38 15.57
C LYS A 317 2.95 -9.16 14.42
N TYR A 318 2.90 -8.64 13.20
CA TYR A 318 3.44 -9.31 12.01
C TYR A 318 4.91 -9.00 11.75
N LEU A 319 5.49 -7.95 12.35
CA LEU A 319 6.90 -7.56 12.11
C LEU A 319 7.92 -8.67 12.40
N PRO A 320 7.77 -9.48 13.47
CA PRO A 320 8.73 -10.54 13.75
C PRO A 320 8.73 -11.65 12.68
N LYS A 321 7.56 -11.95 12.08
CA LYS A 321 7.35 -13.05 11.13
C LYS A 321 7.47 -12.65 9.66
N LEU A 322 7.86 -11.41 9.33
CA LEU A 322 7.86 -10.95 7.92
C LEU A 322 8.75 -11.81 7.01
N ASN A 323 9.90 -12.29 7.49
CA ASN A 323 10.77 -13.15 6.70
C ASN A 323 10.15 -14.54 6.49
N GLU A 324 9.48 -15.10 7.49
CA GLU A 324 8.74 -16.37 7.36
C GLU A 324 7.61 -16.25 6.32
N TYR A 325 6.85 -15.15 6.34
CA TYR A 325 5.82 -14.88 5.34
C TYR A 325 6.39 -14.68 3.94
N LEU A 326 7.55 -14.04 3.83
CA LEU A 326 8.24 -13.89 2.56
C LEU A 326 8.66 -15.26 2.01
N ASP A 327 9.26 -16.10 2.85
CA ASP A 327 9.70 -17.44 2.50
C ASP A 327 8.55 -18.33 2.08
N TYR A 328 7.44 -18.28 2.82
CA TYR A 328 6.20 -18.97 2.48
C TYR A 328 5.70 -18.58 1.08
N CYS A 329 5.66 -17.27 0.80
CA CYS A 329 5.24 -16.79 -0.52
C CYS A 329 6.18 -17.29 -1.62
N LEU A 330 7.49 -17.22 -1.41
CA LEU A 330 8.50 -17.66 -2.38
C LEU A 330 8.44 -19.18 -2.64
N GLN A 331 8.18 -20.00 -1.62
CA GLN A 331 8.00 -21.44 -1.78
C GLN A 331 6.75 -21.74 -2.64
N LYS A 332 5.60 -21.13 -2.31
CA LYS A 332 4.36 -21.31 -3.08
C LYS A 332 4.47 -20.81 -4.52
N LEU A 333 5.36 -19.85 -4.77
CA LEU A 333 5.70 -19.37 -6.11
C LEU A 333 6.75 -20.24 -6.84
N GLY A 334 7.22 -21.32 -6.22
CA GLY A 334 8.19 -22.25 -6.82
C GLY A 334 9.61 -21.72 -6.90
N VAL A 335 9.95 -20.65 -6.17
CA VAL A 335 11.28 -20.02 -6.17
C VAL A 335 12.25 -20.74 -5.22
N LYS A 336 11.73 -21.36 -4.16
CA LYS A 336 12.50 -22.19 -3.21
C LYS A 336 12.08 -23.66 -3.35
N LYS A 337 13.02 -24.59 -3.20
CA LYS A 337 12.71 -26.03 -3.10
C LYS A 337 11.88 -26.29 -1.85
N ASP A 338 10.97 -27.26 -1.92
CA ASP A 338 10.10 -27.66 -0.81
C ASP A 338 10.91 -28.18 0.39
N GLU A 339 11.24 -27.27 1.30
CA GLU A 339 11.42 -27.57 2.71
C GLU A 339 10.10 -27.16 3.36
N GLU A 340 9.49 -28.04 4.17
CA GLU A 340 8.17 -27.80 4.78
C GLU A 340 8.18 -26.51 5.61
N LEU A 341 7.73 -25.39 5.02
CA LEU A 341 7.48 -24.15 5.75
C LEU A 341 6.11 -24.22 6.42
N PRO A 342 5.97 -23.61 7.61
CA PRO A 342 4.75 -23.71 8.40
C PRO A 342 3.56 -23.07 7.70
N GLU A 343 2.39 -23.68 7.89
CA GLU A 343 1.12 -23.14 7.42
C GLU A 343 0.88 -21.73 8.00
N PRO A 344 0.27 -20.81 7.22
CA PRO A 344 -0.03 -19.48 7.70
C PRO A 344 -1.11 -19.57 8.79
N GLU A 345 -0.71 -19.37 10.04
CA GLU A 345 -1.58 -19.48 11.21
C GLU A 345 -2.81 -18.56 11.09
N THR A 346 -3.98 -19.16 10.84
CA THR A 346 -5.27 -18.50 11.04
C THR A 346 -5.66 -18.46 12.52
N LYS A 347 -6.10 -17.26 12.93
CA LYS A 347 -6.93 -16.89 14.10
C LYS A 347 -6.30 -16.90 15.52
N THR A 348 -6.41 -15.70 16.13
CA THR A 348 -6.54 -15.34 17.58
C THR A 348 -5.32 -15.66 18.47
N THR A 349 -4.78 -14.84 19.39
CA THR A 349 -5.10 -13.56 20.06
C THR A 349 -3.78 -13.01 20.68
N TYR A 350 -3.74 -11.75 21.16
CA TYR A 350 -2.60 -11.01 21.77
C TYR A 350 -1.55 -11.81 22.61
N THR A 351 -0.26 -11.44 22.66
CA THR A 351 0.30 -10.43 23.59
C THR A 351 1.82 -10.17 23.41
N GLN A 352 2.29 -8.99 23.86
CA GLN A 352 3.71 -8.63 24.00
C GLN A 352 4.45 -9.62 24.91
N THR A 353 5.66 -10.05 24.52
CA THR A 353 6.50 -10.96 25.33
C THR A 353 7.06 -10.24 26.56
N THR A 354 6.51 -10.54 27.74
CA THR A 354 7.09 -10.12 29.02
C THR A 354 8.39 -10.87 29.30
N PRO A 355 9.25 -10.42 30.25
CA PRO A 355 10.43 -11.18 30.66
C PRO A 355 10.11 -12.63 31.06
N PHE A 356 8.95 -12.86 31.69
CA PHE A 356 8.41 -14.20 31.93
C PHE A 356 8.17 -15.00 30.64
N SER A 357 7.44 -14.43 29.68
CA SER A 357 7.20 -15.10 28.39
C SER A 357 8.50 -15.36 27.63
N LYS A 358 9.49 -14.48 27.76
CA LYS A 358 10.83 -14.68 27.19
C LYS A 358 11.54 -15.87 27.85
N LYS A 359 11.50 -15.99 29.18
CA LYS A 359 12.10 -17.12 29.90
C LYS A 359 11.48 -18.47 29.51
N LEU A 360 10.15 -18.53 29.31
CA LEU A 360 9.49 -19.73 28.79
C LEU A 360 9.98 -20.12 27.39
N ILE A 361 10.20 -19.13 26.52
CA ILE A 361 10.74 -19.32 25.17
C ILE A 361 12.20 -19.77 25.21
N ASP A 362 13.03 -19.13 26.03
CA ASP A 362 14.45 -19.45 26.17
C ASP A 362 14.65 -20.90 26.66
N LEU A 363 13.76 -21.37 27.54
CA LEU A 363 13.72 -22.75 28.03
C LEU A 363 12.95 -23.71 27.11
N LYS A 364 12.45 -23.24 25.96
CA LYS A 364 11.72 -24.03 24.95
C LYS A 364 10.53 -24.81 25.52
N ILE A 365 9.87 -24.26 26.54
CA ILE A 365 8.73 -24.92 27.21
C ILE A 365 7.51 -24.85 26.28
N THR A 366 6.87 -25.99 26.07
CA THR A 366 5.76 -26.18 25.13
C THR A 366 4.62 -26.98 25.78
N GLY A 367 3.51 -27.16 25.05
CA GLY A 367 2.42 -28.05 25.45
C GLY A 367 1.71 -27.63 26.75
N ASN A 368 1.17 -28.61 27.47
CA ASN A 368 0.37 -28.40 28.67
C ASN A 368 1.14 -27.73 29.81
N LEU A 369 2.46 -27.98 29.90
CA LEU A 369 3.34 -27.32 30.87
C LEU A 369 3.41 -25.79 30.65
N TYR A 370 3.50 -25.35 29.38
CA TYR A 370 3.52 -23.93 29.05
C TYR A 370 2.23 -23.23 29.52
N ASP A 371 1.08 -23.85 29.24
CA ASP A 371 -0.23 -23.30 29.61
C ASP A 371 -0.45 -23.28 31.13
N LEU A 372 0.00 -24.31 31.84
CA LEU A 372 -0.04 -24.37 33.30
C LEU A 372 0.75 -23.21 33.93
N LEU A 373 2.01 -23.02 33.53
CA LEU A 373 2.87 -21.95 34.09
C LEU A 373 2.34 -20.55 33.79
N LYS A 374 1.79 -20.33 32.58
CA LYS A 374 1.18 -19.05 32.20
C LYS A 374 -0.09 -18.77 33.00
N THR A 375 -0.91 -19.79 33.23
CA THR A 375 -2.11 -19.71 34.06
C THR A 375 -1.74 -19.38 35.50
N GLN A 376 -0.75 -20.07 36.08
CA GLN A 376 -0.30 -19.81 37.44
C GLN A 376 0.23 -18.38 37.64
N ARG A 377 1.02 -17.87 36.69
CA ARG A 377 1.44 -16.45 36.71
C ARG A 377 0.26 -15.47 36.76
N SER A 378 -0.83 -15.78 36.06
CA SER A 378 -1.99 -14.88 35.97
C SER A 378 -2.82 -14.83 37.26
N VAL A 379 -2.77 -15.89 38.07
CA VAL A 379 -3.47 -15.98 39.36
C VAL A 379 -2.60 -15.52 40.53
N MET A 380 -1.26 -15.54 40.40
CA MET A 380 -0.34 -15.03 41.41
C MET A 380 -0.30 -13.49 41.44
N ASN A 381 -0.38 -12.90 42.64
CA ASN A 381 -0.22 -11.45 42.84
C ASN A 381 1.27 -11.07 42.89
N LEU A 382 1.87 -10.81 41.73
CA LEU A 382 3.31 -10.50 41.58
C LEU A 382 3.61 -8.99 41.48
N LYS A 383 2.76 -8.12 42.05
CA LYS A 383 2.88 -6.65 41.91
C LYS A 383 4.19 -6.09 42.47
N ASP A 384 4.73 -6.71 43.52
CA ASP A 384 5.97 -6.28 44.18
C ASP A 384 7.20 -7.10 43.73
N THR A 385 7.00 -8.08 42.84
CA THR A 385 8.08 -8.91 42.29
C THR A 385 8.60 -8.27 41.00
N PRO A 386 9.92 -8.02 40.87
CA PRO A 386 10.54 -7.61 39.61
C PRO A 386 10.18 -8.55 38.47
N ALA A 387 9.89 -8.01 37.28
CA ALA A 387 9.34 -8.75 36.15
C ALA A 387 10.24 -9.90 35.64
N ASP A 388 11.54 -9.76 35.81
CA ASP A 388 12.58 -10.75 35.50
C ASP A 388 12.61 -11.93 36.48
N LEU A 389 12.09 -11.75 37.70
CA LEU A 389 11.97 -12.80 38.73
C LEU A 389 10.60 -13.49 38.73
N HIS A 390 9.67 -13.08 37.86
CA HIS A 390 8.32 -13.67 37.79
C HIS A 390 8.34 -15.16 37.48
N TYR A 391 9.33 -15.63 36.70
CA TYR A 391 9.43 -17.06 36.36
C TYR A 391 9.83 -17.87 37.59
N ASP A 392 10.88 -17.44 38.29
CA ASP A 392 11.35 -18.13 39.50
C ASP A 392 10.28 -18.14 40.60
N ALA A 393 9.53 -17.05 40.76
CA ALA A 393 8.41 -16.97 41.69
C ALA A 393 7.29 -17.98 41.36
N VAL A 394 6.95 -18.15 40.08
CA VAL A 394 5.94 -19.14 39.64
C VAL A 394 6.44 -20.56 39.84
N ILE A 395 7.72 -20.84 39.59
CA ILE A 395 8.29 -22.18 39.82
C ILE A 395 8.34 -22.50 41.33
N GLN A 396 8.66 -21.52 42.18
CA GLN A 396 8.65 -21.70 43.64
C GLN A 396 7.24 -21.99 44.21
N TYR A 397 6.17 -21.58 43.52
CA TYR A 397 4.79 -21.84 43.94
C TYR A 397 4.48 -23.35 44.06
N PHE A 398 5.05 -24.17 43.19
CA PHE A 398 4.84 -25.63 43.19
C PHE A 398 5.59 -26.36 44.31
N ASN A 399 6.33 -25.64 45.17
CA ASN A 399 7.10 -26.18 46.31
C ASN A 399 7.99 -27.40 45.96
N ASN A 400 8.47 -27.47 44.73
CA ASN A 400 9.27 -28.60 44.24
C ASN A 400 10.71 -28.14 43.97
N PRO A 401 11.68 -28.51 44.81
CA PRO A 401 13.06 -28.01 44.71
C PRO A 401 13.79 -28.49 43.46
N LEU A 402 13.30 -29.53 42.79
CA LEU A 402 13.92 -30.08 41.58
C LEU A 402 13.27 -29.57 40.28
N LEU A 403 12.12 -28.91 40.35
CA LEU A 403 11.35 -28.53 39.16
C LEU A 403 12.14 -27.62 38.21
N MET A 404 12.82 -26.61 38.74
CA MET A 404 13.64 -25.71 37.93
C MET A 404 14.71 -26.48 37.16
N ILE A 405 15.42 -27.37 37.86
CA ILE A 405 16.50 -28.19 37.29
C ILE A 405 15.95 -29.14 36.22
N SER A 406 14.80 -29.77 36.46
CA SER A 406 14.14 -30.66 35.51
C SER A 406 13.74 -29.93 34.23
N ILE A 407 13.17 -28.73 34.34
CA ILE A 407 12.80 -27.91 33.18
C ILE A 407 14.07 -27.47 32.42
N GLU A 408 15.09 -27.00 33.13
CA GLU A 408 16.35 -26.56 32.51
C GLU A 408 17.06 -27.73 31.81
N ALA A 409 17.16 -28.91 32.43
CA ALA A 409 17.74 -30.09 31.81
C ALA A 409 16.94 -30.54 30.57
N THR A 410 15.61 -30.55 30.67
CA THR A 410 14.73 -30.91 29.55
C THR A 410 14.89 -29.92 28.38
N SER A 411 15.07 -28.64 28.67
CA SER A 411 15.30 -27.62 27.62
C SER A 411 16.55 -27.85 26.75
N GLN A 412 17.54 -28.59 27.26
CA GLN A 412 18.77 -28.92 26.55
C GLN A 412 18.62 -30.10 25.58
N ILE A 413 17.51 -30.86 25.65
CA ILE A 413 17.24 -31.94 24.72
C ILE A 413 17.02 -31.34 23.31
N SER A 414 17.88 -31.76 22.38
CA SER A 414 17.92 -31.21 21.01
C SER A 414 16.74 -31.69 20.17
N ASP A 415 16.37 -32.96 20.29
CA ASP A 415 15.21 -33.54 19.61
C ASP A 415 13.90 -33.00 20.21
N LYS A 416 13.05 -32.42 19.36
CA LYS A 416 11.81 -31.75 19.80
C LYS A 416 10.81 -32.76 20.36
N THR A 417 10.59 -33.88 19.67
CA THR A 417 9.60 -34.88 20.07
C THR A 417 9.94 -35.44 21.45
N THR A 418 11.19 -35.86 21.64
CA THR A 418 11.70 -36.36 22.92
C THR A 418 11.61 -35.29 24.00
N ARG A 419 11.92 -34.02 23.70
CA ARG A 419 11.83 -32.92 24.66
C ARG A 419 10.39 -32.66 25.10
N ASP A 420 9.47 -32.57 24.15
CA ASP A 420 8.05 -32.29 24.40
C ASP A 420 7.43 -33.45 25.22
N GLU A 421 7.79 -34.71 24.94
CA GLU A 421 7.41 -35.88 25.76
C GLU A 421 7.92 -35.80 27.22
N GLN A 422 9.12 -35.24 27.45
CA GLN A 422 9.63 -35.05 28.81
C GLN A 422 8.96 -33.87 29.53
N PHE A 423 8.61 -32.79 28.81
CA PHE A 423 7.80 -31.71 29.38
C PHE A 423 6.40 -32.18 29.77
N GLU A 424 5.80 -33.07 28.99
CA GLU A 424 4.50 -33.66 29.34
C GLU A 424 4.60 -34.48 30.63
N LYS A 425 5.66 -35.27 30.82
CA LYS A 425 5.90 -35.98 32.10
C LYS A 425 6.06 -35.03 33.28
N ILE A 426 6.76 -33.90 33.09
CA ILE A 426 6.87 -32.86 34.13
C ILE A 426 5.49 -32.28 34.46
N PHE A 427 4.68 -31.99 33.44
CA PHE A 427 3.31 -31.51 33.62
C PHE A 427 2.45 -32.53 34.38
N GLU A 428 2.46 -33.80 33.99
CA GLU A 428 1.72 -34.88 34.66
C GLU A 428 2.10 -34.99 36.14
N VAL A 429 3.39 -34.86 36.49
CA VAL A 429 3.84 -34.88 37.89
C VAL A 429 3.31 -33.69 38.68
N LEU A 430 3.34 -32.49 38.10
CA LEU A 430 2.83 -31.29 38.78
C LEU A 430 1.31 -31.29 38.93
N PHE A 431 0.61 -31.82 37.93
CA PHE A 431 -0.85 -31.86 37.92
C PHE A 431 -1.39 -32.96 38.85
N ASN A 432 -0.67 -34.08 38.99
CA ASN A 432 -1.05 -35.17 39.90
C ASN A 432 -0.64 -34.94 41.36
N GLN A 433 0.20 -33.94 41.66
CA GLN A 433 0.52 -33.55 43.04
C GLN A 433 -0.65 -32.84 43.75
N ASP A 434 -1.55 -32.18 43.00
CA ASP A 434 -2.73 -31.51 43.56
C ASP A 434 -3.85 -32.49 43.99
N ASP A 435 -3.77 -33.78 43.59
CA ASP A 435 -4.77 -34.81 43.91
C ASP A 435 -4.41 -35.66 45.15
N ASP A 436 -3.14 -35.69 45.57
CA ASP A 436 -2.69 -36.48 46.74
C ASP A 436 -2.71 -35.69 48.06
N ASP A 437 -2.62 -34.36 48.04
CA ASP A 437 -2.77 -33.51 49.24
C ASP A 437 -4.23 -33.49 49.79
N ASN A 438 -5.17 -34.11 49.08
CA ASN A 438 -6.56 -34.34 49.55
C ASN A 438 -6.83 -35.78 50.01
N LYS A 439 -5.79 -36.63 50.20
CA LYS A 439 -5.94 -38.04 50.57
C LYS A 439 -5.21 -38.53 51.83
N GLU A 440 -4.51 -37.67 52.57
CA GLU A 440 -4.07 -37.99 53.93
C GLU A 440 -4.78 -37.09 54.96
N GLU A 441 -6.00 -37.53 55.31
CA GLU A 441 -6.54 -37.47 56.69
C GLU A 441 -5.99 -38.65 57.50
#